data_AF-A0A077MFE3-F1
#
_entry.id   AF-A0A077MFE3-F1
#
_cell.length_a   1.000
_cell.length_b   1.000
_cell.length_c   1.000
_cell.angle_alpha   90.00
_cell.angle_beta   90.00
_cell.angle_gamma   90.00
#
_symmetry.space_group_name_H-M   'P 1'
#
loop_
_entity.id
_entity.type
_entity.pdbx_description
1 polymer ?
#
loop_
_entity_poly.entity_id
_entity_poly.type
_entity_poly.pdbx_seq_one_letter_code
_entity_poly.pdbx_strand_id
1 'polypeptide(L)'
;MSAILRIHRGPASPERSIVIGEKHVGHLTEPITDVEVEPGRHVVRVKMGIYTSEAITITPRDGDIIEVQVEENPNAEAPILQGEFLRITALHPAPVRPA
;
A
#
# COMPACT_ATOMS: atom_id res chain seq x y z
N MET A 1 7.73 -13.31 -13.86
CA MET A 1 6.30 -13.18 -14.17
C MET A 1 5.72 -12.61 -12.87
N SER A 2 5.22 -11.38 -12.92
CA SER A 2 4.94 -10.52 -11.74
C SER A 2 3.47 -10.11 -11.70
N ALA A 3 3.02 -9.67 -10.52
CA ALA A 3 1.72 -9.06 -10.31
C ALA A 3 1.85 -7.54 -10.20
N ILE A 4 0.73 -6.82 -10.30
CA ILE A 4 0.67 -5.37 -10.12
C ILE A 4 -0.05 -5.04 -8.82
N LEU A 5 0.61 -4.24 -7.98
CA LEU A 5 -0.01 -3.55 -6.86
C LEU A 5 -0.30 -2.11 -7.29
N ARG A 6 -1.58 -1.79 -7.45
CA ARG A 6 -2.07 -0.44 -7.76
C ARG A 6 -2.51 0.27 -6.49
N ILE A 7 -1.85 1.37 -6.16
CA ILE A 7 -2.11 2.12 -4.93
C ILE A 7 -2.72 3.48 -5.29
N HIS A 8 -3.94 3.71 -4.82
CA HIS A 8 -4.60 5.01 -4.84
C HIS A 8 -4.15 5.81 -3.62
N ARG A 9 -3.47 6.95 -3.87
CA ARG A 9 -2.84 7.76 -2.81
C ARG A 9 -3.84 8.31 -1.79
N GLY A 10 -5.06 8.60 -2.20
CA GLY A 10 -6.06 9.24 -1.32
C GLY A 10 -5.51 10.51 -0.66
N PRO A 11 -5.65 10.68 0.68
CA PRO A 11 -5.18 11.86 1.41
C PRO A 11 -3.68 11.84 1.72
N ALA A 12 -2.96 10.78 1.33
CA ALA A 12 -1.54 10.66 1.63
C ALA A 12 -0.71 11.76 0.95
N SER A 13 0.29 12.27 1.66
CA SER A 13 1.30 13.20 1.10
C SER A 13 2.04 12.54 -0.08
N PRO A 14 2.35 13.28 -1.16
CA PRO A 14 3.13 12.78 -2.28
C PRO A 14 4.57 12.37 -1.90
N GLU A 15 5.07 12.82 -0.74
CA GLU A 15 6.39 12.46 -0.22
C GLU A 15 6.42 11.08 0.45
N ARG A 16 5.26 10.41 0.59
CA ARG A 16 5.20 9.08 1.20
C ARG A 16 5.81 8.04 0.27
N SER A 17 6.73 7.27 0.84
CA SER A 17 7.33 6.09 0.23
C SER A 17 6.43 4.87 0.37
N ILE A 18 6.49 3.99 -0.63
CA ILE A 18 5.85 2.67 -0.64
C ILE A 18 6.91 1.66 -0.20
N VAL A 19 6.56 0.83 0.79
CA VAL A 19 7.44 -0.21 1.34
C VAL A 19 6.73 -1.56 1.25
N ILE A 20 7.41 -2.53 0.65
CA ILE A 20 6.96 -3.93 0.57
C ILE A 20 7.97 -4.78 1.34
N GLY A 21 7.51 -5.40 2.43
CA GLY A 21 8.36 -6.01 3.44
C GLY A 21 9.24 -4.95 4.09
N GLU A 22 10.55 -5.03 3.83
CA GLU A 22 11.55 -4.04 4.26
C GLU A 22 12.08 -3.19 3.08
N LYS A 23 11.66 -3.50 1.85
CA LYS A 23 12.18 -2.87 0.64
C LYS A 23 11.38 -1.62 0.29
N HIS A 24 12.10 -0.52 0.08
CA HIS A 24 11.56 0.67 -0.55
C HIS A 24 11.38 0.43 -2.06
N VAL A 25 10.16 0.57 -2.55
CA VAL A 25 9.83 0.24 -3.96
C VAL A 25 9.40 1.45 -4.79
N GLY A 26 9.10 2.59 -4.17
CA GLY A 26 8.69 3.81 -4.88
C GLY A 26 8.10 4.87 -3.95
N HIS A 27 7.53 5.91 -4.53
CA HIS A 27 6.81 6.98 -3.83
C HIS A 27 5.39 7.13 -4.37
N LEU A 28 4.48 7.64 -3.54
CA LEU A 28 3.10 7.98 -3.90
C LEU A 28 2.99 9.37 -4.55
N THR A 29 3.89 9.70 -5.47
CA THR A 29 3.91 11.02 -6.11
C THR A 29 2.62 11.26 -6.88
N GLU A 30 2.19 10.27 -7.64
CA GLU A 30 0.99 10.32 -8.49
C GLU A 30 -0.28 9.93 -7.71
N PRO A 31 -1.48 10.38 -8.14
CA PRO A 31 -2.74 9.94 -7.54
C PRO A 31 -2.94 8.42 -7.54
N ILE A 32 -2.43 7.75 -8.56
CA ILE A 32 -2.40 6.29 -8.71
C ILE A 32 -0.97 5.89 -9.03
N THR A 33 -0.41 4.94 -8.28
CA THR A 33 0.93 4.40 -8.51
C THR A 33 0.83 2.89 -8.68
N ASP A 34 1.36 2.38 -9.79
CA ASP A 34 1.46 0.95 -10.06
C ASP A 34 2.88 0.46 -9.72
N VAL A 35 2.96 -0.63 -8.97
CA VAL A 35 4.22 -1.25 -8.55
C VAL A 35 4.21 -2.73 -8.89
N GLU A 36 5.28 -3.22 -9.52
CA GLU A 36 5.47 -4.65 -9.72
C GLU A 36 5.76 -5.35 -8.40
N VAL A 37 5.04 -6.45 -8.14
CA VAL A 37 5.21 -7.26 -6.94
C VAL A 37 5.29 -8.73 -7.34
N GLU A 38 6.28 -9.43 -6.79
CA GLU A 38 6.43 -10.87 -7.03
C GLU A 38 5.24 -11.65 -6.43
N PRO A 39 4.86 -12.80 -7.00
CA PRO A 39 3.86 -13.67 -6.39
C PRO A 39 4.26 -14.10 -4.97
N GLY A 40 3.29 -14.28 -4.08
CA GLY A 40 3.51 -14.71 -2.70
C GLY A 40 3.04 -13.70 -1.65
N ARG A 41 3.32 -13.98 -0.37
CA ARG A 41 2.82 -13.17 0.75
C ARG A 41 3.72 -11.96 0.98
N HIS A 42 3.13 -10.77 0.95
CA HIS A 42 3.83 -9.50 1.17
C HIS A 42 3.13 -8.65 2.22
N VAL A 43 3.92 -7.88 2.97
CA VAL A 43 3.42 -6.85 3.88
C VAL A 43 3.66 -5.49 3.24
N VAL A 44 2.60 -4.72 3.02
CA VAL A 44 2.66 -3.40 2.38
C VAL A 44 2.37 -2.32 3.41
N ARG A 45 3.16 -1.25 3.37
CA ARG A 45 2.99 -0.07 4.22
C ARG A 45 3.49 1.18 3.48
N VAL A 46 2.99 2.35 3.86
CA VAL A 46 3.47 3.64 3.33
C VAL A 46 4.14 4.45 4.44
N LYS A 47 5.24 5.14 4.13
CA LYS A 47 6.11 5.75 5.15
C LYS A 47 6.54 7.17 4.79
N MET A 48 6.63 8.05 5.80
CA MET A 48 7.19 9.40 5.70
C MET A 48 8.03 9.67 6.95
N GLY A 49 9.36 9.73 6.81
CA GLY A 49 10.26 9.82 7.96
C GLY A 49 10.07 8.64 8.92
N ILE A 50 9.78 8.91 10.20
CA ILE A 50 9.48 7.87 11.20
C ILE A 50 8.03 7.37 11.17
N TYR A 51 7.13 8.09 10.48
CA TYR A 51 5.70 7.76 10.47
C TYR A 51 5.40 6.69 9.43
N THR A 52 4.71 5.64 9.85
CA THR A 52 4.25 4.56 8.97
C THR A 52 2.73 4.52 8.92
N SER A 53 2.13 3.89 7.91
CA SER A 53 0.72 3.52 7.93
C SER A 53 0.51 2.23 8.69
N GLU A 54 -0.74 1.92 9.03
CA GLU A 54 -1.14 0.53 9.28
C GLU A 54 -0.73 -0.33 8.08
N ALA A 55 -0.18 -1.50 8.36
CA ALA A 55 0.32 -2.41 7.33
C ALA A 55 -0.77 -3.40 6.91
N ILE A 56 -0.85 -3.68 5.61
CA ILE A 56 -1.70 -4.76 5.10
C ILE A 56 -0.87 -5.94 4.62
N THR A 57 -1.45 -7.12 4.66
CA THR A 57 -0.89 -8.30 4.01
C THR A 57 -1.63 -8.55 2.70
N ILE A 58 -0.90 -8.67 1.61
CA ILE A 58 -1.40 -9.09 0.30
C ILE A 58 -0.77 -10.42 -0.11
N THR A 59 -1.47 -11.22 -0.92
CA THR A 59 -0.92 -12.48 -1.46
C THR A 59 -1.19 -12.56 -2.97
N PRO A 60 -0.52 -11.71 -3.78
CA PRO A 60 -0.65 -11.74 -5.24
C PRO A 60 -0.23 -13.08 -5.85
N ARG A 61 -0.92 -13.45 -6.92
CA ARG A 61 -0.52 -14.48 -7.87
C ARG A 61 0.00 -13.82 -9.14
N ASP A 62 0.70 -14.60 -9.96
CA ASP A 62 1.20 -14.11 -11.24
C ASP A 62 0.05 -13.57 -12.13
N GLY A 63 0.24 -12.38 -12.70
CA GLY A 63 -0.76 -11.68 -13.50
C GLY A 63 -1.90 -11.01 -12.71
N ASP A 64 -1.93 -11.11 -11.37
CA ASP A 64 -2.94 -10.41 -10.57
C ASP A 64 -2.73 -8.89 -10.61
N ILE A 65 -3.85 -8.15 -10.54
CA ILE A 65 -3.87 -6.74 -10.21
C ILE A 65 -4.57 -6.59 -8.85
N ILE A 66 -3.84 -6.09 -7.86
CA ILE A 66 -4.35 -5.79 -6.53
C ILE A 66 -4.50 -4.28 -6.41
N GLU A 67 -5.74 -3.80 -6.32
CA GLU A 67 -6.03 -2.39 -6.14
C GLU A 67 -6.29 -2.07 -4.67
N VAL A 68 -5.58 -1.08 -4.15
CA VAL A 68 -5.68 -0.63 -2.76
C VAL A 68 -5.79 0.88 -2.67
N GLN A 69 -6.44 1.38 -1.62
CA GLN A 69 -6.57 2.81 -1.35
C GLN A 69 -5.96 3.14 0.00
N VAL A 70 -5.20 4.24 0.03
CA VAL A 70 -4.74 4.84 1.29
C VAL A 70 -5.83 5.77 1.82
N GLU A 71 -6.13 5.64 3.10
CA GLU A 71 -7.20 6.38 3.78
C GLU A 71 -6.70 6.88 5.14
N GLU A 72 -7.39 7.86 5.72
CA GLU A 72 -7.20 8.21 7.12
C GLU A 72 -7.58 7.03 8.02
N ASN A 73 -6.83 6.84 9.11
CA ASN A 73 -7.13 5.83 10.10
C ASN A 73 -7.81 6.46 11.33
N PRO A 74 -9.15 6.35 11.46
CA PRO A 74 -9.87 6.93 12.59
C PRO A 74 -9.59 6.18 13.92
N ASN A 75 -9.02 4.97 13.85
CA ASN A 75 -8.75 4.13 15.01
C ASN A 75 -7.37 4.37 15.61
N ALA A 76 -6.59 5.31 15.08
CA ALA A 76 -5.29 5.64 15.62
C ALA A 76 -5.46 6.38 16.97
N GLU A 77 -5.33 5.65 18.08
CA GLU A 77 -5.55 6.17 19.44
C GLU A 77 -4.47 7.17 19.89
N ALA A 78 -3.22 7.01 19.44
CA ALA A 78 -2.12 7.94 19.69
C ALA A 78 -1.23 8.16 18.45
N PRO A 79 -1.77 8.78 17.37
CA PRO A 79 -1.13 8.79 16.06
C PRO A 79 0.27 9.41 16.05
N ILE A 80 0.45 10.48 16.84
CA ILE A 80 1.73 11.21 16.96
C ILE A 80 2.83 10.31 17.57
N LEU A 81 2.46 9.35 18.41
CA LEU A 81 3.40 8.48 19.13
C LEU A 81 3.62 7.13 18.43
N GLN A 82 2.58 6.59 17.78
CA GLN A 82 2.57 5.24 17.20
C GLN A 82 2.82 5.24 15.68
N GLY A 83 2.60 6.37 15.01
CA GLY A 83 2.38 6.38 13.57
C GLY A 83 0.95 5.96 13.25
N GLU A 84 0.74 5.39 12.07
CA GLU A 84 -0.52 4.78 11.63
C GLU A 84 -1.70 5.74 11.40
N PHE A 85 -1.44 7.05 11.23
CA PHE A 85 -2.42 8.04 10.78
C PHE A 85 -3.17 7.66 9.49
N LEU A 86 -2.54 6.80 8.69
CA LEU A 86 -3.10 6.28 7.46
C LEU A 86 -3.22 4.77 7.60
N ARG A 87 -4.23 4.22 6.93
CA ARG A 87 -4.37 2.80 6.68
C ARG A 87 -4.44 2.54 5.18
N ILE A 88 -4.21 1.29 4.79
CA ILE A 88 -4.36 0.83 3.42
C ILE A 88 -5.52 -0.15 3.39
N THR A 89 -6.44 0.01 2.45
CA THR A 89 -7.62 -0.84 2.31
C THR A 89 -7.64 -1.46 0.91
N ALA A 90 -7.93 -2.75 0.80
CA ALA A 90 -8.15 -3.36 -0.51
C ALA A 90 -9.48 -2.88 -1.09
N LEU A 91 -9.47 -2.37 -2.33
CA LEU A 91 -10.69 -1.90 -3.02
C LEU A 91 -11.57 -3.05 -3.49
N HIS A 92 -10.95 -4.21 -3.74
CA HIS A 92 -11.65 -5.42 -4.12
C HIS A 92 -11.33 -6.56 -3.16
N PRO A 93 -12.32 -7.36 -2.77
CA PRO A 93 -12.12 -8.51 -1.90
C PRO A 93 -11.27 -9.61 -2.57
N ALA A 94 -11.14 -9.59 -3.89
CA ALA A 94 -10.28 -10.49 -4.66
C ALA A 94 -9.46 -9.71 -5.71
N PRO A 95 -8.23 -10.17 -6.04
CA PRO A 95 -7.44 -9.59 -7.13
C PRO A 95 -8.16 -9.69 -8.48
N VAL A 96 -8.03 -8.65 -9.30
CA VAL A 96 -8.57 -8.62 -10.66
C VAL A 96 -7.55 -9.29 -11.60
N ARG A 97 -8.04 -10.17 -12.49
CA ARG A 97 -7.20 -10.79 -13.53
C ARG A 97 -7.57 -10.18 -14.89
N PRO A 98 -6.61 -9.60 -15.63
CA PRO A 98 -6.84 -9.27 -17.03
C PRO A 98 -7.10 -10.57 -17.80
N ALA A 99 -8.13 -10.55 -18.66
CA ALA A 99 -8.58 -11.69 -19.45
C ALA A 99 -7.54 -12.12 -20.50
#